data_AF-A0A3B8V9V5-F1
#
_entry.id   AF-A0A3B8V9V5-F1
#
_cell.length_a   1.000
_cell.length_b   1.000
_cell.length_c   1.000
_cell.angle_alpha   90.00
_cell.angle_beta   90.00
_cell.angle_gamma   90.00
#
_symmetry.space_group_name_H-M   'P 1'
#
loop_
_entity.id
_entity.type
_entity.pdbx_description
1 polymer ?
#
loop_
_entity_poly.entity_id
_entity_poly.type
_entity_poly.pdbx_seq_one_letter_code
_entity_poly.pdbx_strand_id
1 'polypeptide(L)'
;MKRRGKIIGNICAWCLLCAVALLSVFYAYPALTSEKETKNNERPVVLSLWHIDTFEGGKGSRANFLKNAATAFGKEKRDCVILVSDYTAAGAKAAFESGKYPDLLSFGIGFDADPALFIPFDDLFFSGGTGTKKGKSVAYPWCAGAYAVFSRSGDFSRLSADTVIVSKGGGNLAETACALHLGSVAETIGDEGIFDDGETAAERKSVIAEDSLAAYVDFLNGKKEYLFGTQRDLYRFAARGTEIHAQTVNVYNDLYQYIGVLNCGEATGEEAENQKTARRFGRSFVSYLLAEKVQSTLDKIGMFSLSADIYGADTGAGAMESALQGKNGKKIVWTANVFMSEAARKDTEKFAAEGEIVQLKKFLKSV
;
A
#
# COMPACT_ATOMS: atom_id res chain seq x y z
N MET A 1 35.09 23.06 84.85
CA MET A 1 34.80 21.88 83.99
C MET A 1 33.86 22.13 82.80
N LYS A 2 32.90 23.08 82.83
CA LYS A 2 31.92 23.29 81.74
C LYS A 2 32.47 23.76 80.37
N ARG A 3 33.64 24.41 80.31
CA ARG A 3 34.24 24.91 79.04
C ARG A 3 34.91 23.82 78.19
N ARG A 4 35.54 22.80 78.81
CA ARG A 4 36.24 21.73 78.08
C ARG A 4 35.28 20.76 77.37
N GLY A 5 34.13 20.45 77.97
CA GLY A 5 33.12 19.59 77.33
C GLY A 5 32.49 20.22 76.07
N LYS A 6 32.34 21.55 76.04
CA LYS A 6 31.78 22.27 74.88
C LYS A 6 32.75 22.32 73.69
N ILE A 7 34.05 22.40 73.98
CA ILE A 7 35.10 22.37 72.95
C ILE A 7 35.22 20.96 72.36
N ILE A 8 35.22 19.92 73.20
CA ILE A 8 35.26 18.51 72.72
C ILE A 8 34.00 18.17 71.93
N GLY A 9 32.82 18.61 72.38
CA GLY A 9 31.56 18.42 71.65
C GLY A 9 31.57 19.09 70.27
N ASN A 10 32.11 20.31 70.17
CA ASN A 10 32.25 20.99 68.88
C ASN A 10 33.25 20.30 67.96
N ILE A 11 34.38 19.80 68.49
CA ILE A 11 35.37 19.06 67.68
C ILE A 11 34.75 17.75 67.15
N CYS A 12 34.03 17.00 67.99
CA CYS A 12 33.34 15.79 67.55
C CYS A 12 32.26 16.10 66.49
N ALA A 13 31.52 17.20 66.65
CA ALA A 13 30.53 17.63 65.67
C ALA A 13 31.16 17.98 64.32
N TRP A 14 32.30 18.70 64.31
CA TRP A 14 33.05 19.00 63.09
C TRP A 14 33.63 17.74 62.44
N CYS A 15 34.15 16.79 63.22
CA CYS A 15 34.63 15.52 62.68
C CYS A 15 33.49 14.69 62.04
N LEU A 16 32.31 14.67 62.65
CA LEU A 16 31.12 14.02 62.10
C LEU A 16 30.64 14.69 60.80
N LEU A 17 30.65 16.03 60.76
CA LEU A 17 30.25 16.80 59.58
C LEU A 17 31.22 16.56 58.41
N CYS A 18 32.53 16.52 58.69
CA CYS A 18 33.54 16.16 57.70
C CYS A 18 33.42 14.70 57.24
N ALA A 19 33.12 13.76 58.15
CA ALA A 19 32.93 12.36 57.79
C ALA A 19 31.69 12.16 56.91
N VAL A 20 30.57 12.85 57.21
CA VAL A 20 29.37 12.83 56.36
C VAL A 20 29.64 13.47 55.01
N ALA A 21 30.36 14.60 54.97
CA ALA A 21 30.73 15.24 53.70
C ALA A 21 31.62 14.31 52.84
N LEU A 22 32.62 13.66 53.43
CA LEU A 22 33.50 12.71 52.74
C LEU A 22 32.76 11.46 52.27
N LEU A 23 31.91 10.87 53.12
CA LEU A 23 31.05 9.73 52.75
C LEU A 23 30.04 10.12 51.68
N SER A 24 29.53 11.35 51.70
CA SER A 24 28.64 11.86 50.66
C SER A 24 29.34 11.94 49.31
N VAL A 25 30.64 12.25 49.26
CA VAL A 25 31.42 12.20 48.02
C VAL A 25 31.55 10.75 47.55
N PHE A 26 31.86 9.79 48.43
CA PHE A 26 31.97 8.37 48.04
C PHE A 26 30.67 7.70 47.61
N TYR A 27 29.50 8.19 48.05
CA TYR A 27 28.20 7.65 47.63
C TYR A 27 27.51 8.47 46.55
N ALA A 28 27.57 9.80 46.62
CA ALA A 28 26.96 10.69 45.64
C ALA A 28 27.81 10.83 44.37
N TYR A 29 29.15 10.76 44.45
CA TYR A 29 29.99 10.80 43.25
C TYR A 29 29.70 9.58 42.37
N PRO A 30 29.72 8.31 42.81
CA PRO A 30 29.32 7.19 41.95
C PRO A 30 27.84 7.20 41.56
N ALA A 31 26.94 7.82 42.33
CA ALA A 31 25.54 7.96 41.93
C ALA A 31 25.30 9.08 40.88
N LEU A 32 26.19 10.07 40.81
CA LEU A 32 26.15 11.20 39.87
C LEU A 32 27.11 11.01 38.67
N THR A 33 28.16 10.20 38.84
CA THR A 33 29.19 9.86 37.84
C THR A 33 29.19 8.39 37.45
N SER A 34 28.30 7.56 38.03
CA SER A 34 27.76 6.50 37.20
C SER A 34 27.02 7.25 36.11
N GLU A 35 27.72 7.42 34.98
CA GLU A 35 27.05 7.19 33.73
C GLU A 35 26.20 5.94 34.00
N LYS A 36 24.88 6.13 34.12
CA LYS A 36 24.00 5.12 33.59
C LYS A 36 24.62 4.89 32.23
N GLU A 37 25.34 3.78 32.08
CA GLU A 37 25.68 3.25 30.78
C GLU A 37 24.32 3.17 30.09
N THR A 38 24.00 4.24 29.37
CA THR A 38 23.05 4.21 28.29
C THR A 38 23.66 3.16 27.41
N LYS A 39 23.16 1.92 27.56
CA LYS A 39 23.36 0.80 26.65
C LYS A 39 23.76 1.39 25.31
N ASN A 40 24.99 1.15 24.89
CA ASN A 40 25.59 1.61 23.64
C ASN A 40 24.59 2.38 22.78
N ASN A 41 24.75 3.71 22.66
CA ASN A 41 24.12 4.48 21.59
C ASN A 41 24.70 4.01 20.24
N GLU A 42 24.49 2.75 19.88
CA GLU A 42 24.60 2.28 18.51
C GLU A 42 23.64 3.16 17.70
N ARG A 43 24.19 3.87 16.72
CA ARG A 43 23.39 4.71 15.84
C ARG A 43 22.31 3.82 15.23
N PRO A 44 21.05 4.28 15.18
CA PRO A 44 19.99 3.48 14.61
C PRO A 44 20.33 3.13 13.15
N VAL A 45 20.00 1.91 12.74
CA VAL A 45 20.09 1.51 11.34
C VAL A 45 19.11 2.38 10.54
N VAL A 46 19.62 3.07 9.52
CA VAL A 46 18.81 3.95 8.67
C VAL A 46 18.48 3.20 7.39
N LEU A 47 17.19 2.97 7.15
CA LEU A 47 16.69 2.37 5.92
C LEU A 47 16.06 3.42 5.02
N SER A 48 16.30 3.29 3.73
CA SER A 48 15.64 4.05 2.69
C SER A 48 14.40 3.30 2.19
N LEU A 49 13.25 3.98 2.20
CA LEU A 49 12.03 3.51 1.56
C LEU A 49 11.68 4.46 0.41
N TRP A 50 11.61 3.92 -0.81
CA TRP A 50 11.05 4.68 -1.93
C TRP A 50 9.59 4.30 -2.11
N HIS A 51 8.74 5.32 -2.19
CA HIS A 51 7.33 5.16 -2.51
C HIS A 51 7.10 5.70 -3.91
N ILE A 52 6.47 4.87 -4.75
CA ILE A 52 6.08 5.20 -6.11
C ILE A 52 4.57 5.03 -6.15
N ASP A 53 3.88 6.15 -6.29
CA ASP A 53 2.42 6.16 -6.44
C ASP A 53 2.06 5.92 -7.91
N THR A 54 1.44 4.79 -8.20
CA THR A 54 1.21 4.35 -9.59
C THR A 54 -0.26 4.21 -9.96
N PHE A 55 -1.20 4.39 -9.04
CA PHE A 55 -2.63 4.30 -9.38
C PHE A 55 -3.46 5.25 -8.54
N GLU A 56 -4.56 5.74 -9.10
CA GLU A 56 -5.48 6.58 -8.36
C GLU A 56 -6.33 5.78 -7.37
N GLY A 57 -6.41 6.28 -6.14
CA GLY A 57 -7.26 5.69 -5.11
C GLY A 57 -7.26 6.55 -3.86
N GLY A 58 -8.35 6.49 -3.11
CA GLY A 58 -8.45 7.11 -1.79
C GLY A 58 -8.44 8.63 -1.78
N LYS A 59 -7.97 9.18 -0.66
CA LYS A 59 -7.85 10.61 -0.36
C LYS A 59 -6.53 10.88 0.36
N GLY A 60 -5.97 12.08 0.22
CA GLY A 60 -4.71 12.43 0.87
C GLY A 60 -3.50 11.73 0.25
N SER A 61 -2.42 11.57 1.02
CA SER A 61 -1.11 11.10 0.52
C SER A 61 -0.69 9.78 1.18
N ARG A 62 -0.51 8.74 0.35
CA ARG A 62 0.08 7.45 0.75
C ARG A 62 1.52 7.60 1.24
N ALA A 63 2.32 8.48 0.63
CA ALA A 63 3.66 8.80 1.10
C ALA A 63 3.65 9.35 2.55
N ASN A 64 2.73 10.26 2.87
CA ASN A 64 2.60 10.79 4.24
C ASN A 64 2.11 9.72 5.23
N PHE A 65 1.22 8.81 4.80
CA PHE A 65 0.85 7.65 5.62
C PHE A 65 2.06 6.79 5.97
N LEU A 66 2.89 6.45 4.97
CA LEU A 66 4.11 5.68 5.18
C LEU A 66 5.12 6.42 6.07
N LYS A 67 5.29 7.75 5.91
CA LYS A 67 6.13 8.58 6.81
C LYS A 67 5.67 8.52 8.26
N ASN A 68 4.36 8.60 8.49
CA ASN A 68 3.78 8.51 9.83
C ASN A 68 3.95 7.11 10.43
N ALA A 69 3.72 6.05 9.64
CA ALA A 69 3.95 4.67 10.06
C ALA A 69 5.43 4.40 10.37
N ALA A 70 6.35 4.87 9.53
CA ALA A 70 7.80 4.81 9.75
C ALA A 70 8.22 5.52 11.03
N THR A 71 7.67 6.71 11.29
CA THR A 71 7.95 7.49 12.51
C THR A 71 7.45 6.75 13.76
N ALA A 72 6.24 6.17 13.70
CA ALA A 72 5.68 5.40 14.81
C ALA A 72 6.49 4.11 15.05
N PHE A 73 6.88 3.42 13.99
CA PHE A 73 7.75 2.24 14.05
C PHE A 73 9.10 2.58 14.72
N GLY A 74 9.77 3.66 14.31
CA GLY A 74 11.05 4.06 14.91
C GLY A 74 10.96 4.46 16.38
N LYS A 75 9.79 4.93 16.85
CA LYS A 75 9.55 5.17 18.29
C LYS A 75 9.46 3.86 19.09
N GLU A 76 8.85 2.82 18.50
CA GLU A 76 8.72 1.49 19.11
C GLU A 76 10.01 0.66 18.99
N LYS A 77 10.73 0.82 17.89
CA LYS A 77 11.99 0.14 17.55
C LYS A 77 13.09 1.19 17.39
N ARG A 78 13.62 1.67 18.52
CA ARG A 78 14.62 2.75 18.56
C ARG A 78 15.92 2.46 17.81
N ASP A 79 16.17 1.20 17.48
CA ASP A 79 17.35 0.73 16.77
C ASP A 79 17.24 0.90 15.23
N CYS A 80 16.11 1.41 14.72
CA CYS A 80 15.87 1.60 13.29
C CYS A 80 15.10 2.89 12.98
N VAL A 81 15.52 3.60 11.93
CA VAL A 81 14.83 4.75 11.34
C VAL A 81 14.58 4.48 9.86
N ILE A 82 13.40 4.82 9.36
CA ILE A 82 13.04 4.63 7.96
C ILE A 82 12.80 5.99 7.31
N LEU A 83 13.59 6.30 6.28
CA LEU A 83 13.49 7.51 5.49
C LEU A 83 12.63 7.24 4.26
N VAL A 84 11.39 7.74 4.30
CA VAL A 84 10.44 7.60 3.20
C VAL A 84 10.60 8.74 2.20
N SER A 85 10.94 8.41 0.96
CA SER A 85 11.05 9.33 -0.17
C SER A 85 9.97 9.02 -1.21
N ASP A 86 9.37 10.06 -1.76
CA ASP A 86 8.37 9.94 -2.82
C ASP A 86 9.08 10.07 -4.18
N TYR A 87 8.79 9.16 -5.11
CA TYR A 87 9.39 9.08 -6.43
C TYR A 87 8.29 8.96 -7.50
N THR A 88 8.49 9.66 -8.61
CA THR A 88 7.77 9.31 -9.84
C THR A 88 8.32 8.00 -10.40
N ALA A 89 7.50 7.25 -11.14
CA ALA A 89 7.95 6.02 -11.79
C ALA A 89 9.19 6.25 -12.69
N ALA A 90 9.21 7.35 -13.45
CA ALA A 90 10.34 7.75 -14.28
C ALA A 90 11.59 8.07 -13.45
N GLY A 91 11.44 8.79 -12.33
CA GLY A 91 12.56 9.14 -11.45
C GLY A 91 13.18 7.91 -10.78
N ALA A 92 12.35 6.99 -10.28
CA ALA A 92 12.82 5.74 -9.71
C ALA A 92 13.51 4.85 -10.76
N LYS A 93 12.98 4.78 -11.98
CA LYS A 93 13.60 4.04 -13.09
C LYS A 93 14.98 4.59 -13.42
N ALA A 94 15.12 5.91 -13.59
CA ALA A 94 16.41 6.54 -13.83
C ALA A 94 17.41 6.28 -12.68
N ALA A 95 16.94 6.24 -11.43
CA ALA A 95 17.77 5.91 -10.29
C ALA A 95 18.25 4.44 -10.31
N PHE A 96 17.38 3.49 -10.64
CA PHE A 96 17.73 2.07 -10.80
C PHE A 96 18.74 1.88 -11.93
N GLU A 97 18.53 2.54 -13.07
CA GLU A 97 19.48 2.53 -14.20
C GLU A 97 20.86 3.09 -13.82
N SER A 98 20.91 4.03 -12.86
CA SER A 98 22.16 4.54 -12.29
C SER A 98 22.77 3.67 -11.18
N GLY A 99 22.19 2.50 -10.91
CA GLY A 99 22.65 1.57 -9.87
C GLY A 99 22.29 1.98 -8.44
N LYS A 100 21.33 2.90 -8.26
CA LYS A 100 20.85 3.34 -6.95
C LYS A 100 19.56 2.60 -6.61
N TYR A 101 19.54 2.00 -5.42
CA TYR A 101 18.40 1.22 -4.96
C TYR A 101 18.06 1.58 -3.50
N PRO A 102 16.77 1.54 -3.12
CA PRO A 102 16.38 1.64 -1.73
C PRO A 102 16.49 0.29 -1.01
N ASP A 103 16.36 0.29 0.31
CA ASP A 103 16.21 -0.92 1.12
C ASP A 103 14.79 -1.51 1.00
N LEU A 104 13.80 -0.62 0.87
CA LEU A 104 12.38 -0.91 0.76
C LEU A 104 11.79 -0.19 -0.44
N LEU A 105 10.96 -0.89 -1.21
CA LEU A 105 10.23 -0.29 -2.32
C LEU A 105 8.74 -0.49 -2.11
N SER A 106 7.99 0.61 -2.11
CA SER A 106 6.54 0.58 -2.21
C SER A 106 6.10 1.08 -3.59
N PHE A 107 5.37 0.24 -4.31
CA PHE A 107 4.97 0.49 -5.70
C PHE A 107 3.69 -0.29 -6.02
N GLY A 108 2.95 0.14 -7.03
CA GLY A 108 1.86 -0.64 -7.61
C GLY A 108 2.17 -0.98 -9.07
N ILE A 109 1.17 -1.54 -9.74
CA ILE A 109 1.22 -1.72 -11.19
C ILE A 109 1.44 -0.36 -11.87
N GLY A 110 2.31 -0.30 -12.86
CA GLY A 110 2.77 0.99 -13.39
C GLY A 110 4.28 1.11 -13.43
N PHE A 111 4.95 0.54 -12.43
CA PHE A 111 6.39 0.60 -12.26
C PHE A 111 7.06 -0.74 -12.56
N ASP A 112 8.02 -0.73 -13.48
CA ASP A 112 8.73 -1.93 -13.95
C ASP A 112 9.94 -2.21 -13.04
N ALA A 113 9.73 -3.02 -12.02
CA ALA A 113 10.78 -3.47 -11.09
C ALA A 113 11.17 -4.91 -11.41
N ASP A 114 12.46 -5.24 -11.37
CA ASP A 114 12.89 -6.63 -11.51
C ASP A 114 12.58 -7.41 -10.21
N PRO A 115 11.71 -8.45 -10.24
CA PRO A 115 11.42 -9.27 -9.06
C PRO A 115 12.66 -9.96 -8.49
N ALA A 116 13.73 -10.15 -9.26
CA ALA A 116 14.98 -10.75 -8.78
C ALA A 116 15.73 -9.86 -7.77
N LEU A 117 15.42 -8.56 -7.72
CA LEU A 117 15.96 -7.62 -6.74
C LEU A 117 15.33 -7.80 -5.35
N PHE A 118 14.24 -8.55 -5.22
CA PHE A 118 13.49 -8.65 -3.98
C PHE A 118 13.75 -9.94 -3.21
N ILE A 119 13.61 -9.85 -1.89
CA ILE A 119 13.70 -11.00 -1.00
C ILE A 119 12.32 -11.66 -0.88
N PRO A 120 12.20 -12.99 -1.10
CA PRO A 120 10.96 -13.71 -0.88
C PRO A 120 10.48 -13.63 0.58
N PHE A 121 9.18 -13.48 0.76
CA PHE A 121 8.51 -13.73 2.03
C PHE A 121 8.29 -15.23 2.21
N ASP A 122 8.40 -15.70 3.45
CA ASP A 122 8.18 -17.12 3.78
C ASP A 122 6.78 -17.33 4.39
N ASP A 123 6.27 -16.27 5.02
CA ASP A 123 5.04 -16.20 5.81
C ASP A 123 3.94 -15.37 5.16
N LEU A 124 4.25 -14.67 4.07
CA LEU A 124 3.31 -13.83 3.33
C LEU A 124 3.18 -14.32 1.89
N PHE A 125 1.93 -14.47 1.44
CA PHE A 125 1.62 -14.84 0.06
C PHE A 125 0.46 -14.00 -0.50
N PHE A 126 0.70 -13.41 -1.66
CA PHE A 126 -0.28 -12.73 -2.50
C PHE A 126 0.09 -12.96 -3.96
N SER A 127 -0.83 -13.50 -4.76
CA SER A 127 -0.56 -13.92 -6.15
C SER A 127 -0.03 -12.79 -7.02
N GLY A 128 -0.61 -11.59 -6.90
CA GLY A 128 -0.17 -10.41 -7.65
C GLY A 128 1.22 -9.86 -7.26
N GLY A 129 1.86 -10.39 -6.23
CA GLY A 129 3.22 -10.00 -5.79
C GLY A 129 4.27 -11.11 -5.94
N THR A 130 4.00 -12.11 -6.79
CA THR A 130 4.88 -13.27 -6.97
C THR A 130 6.07 -12.98 -7.88
N GLY A 131 7.26 -13.40 -7.45
CA GLY A 131 8.49 -13.28 -8.23
C GLY A 131 8.78 -14.51 -9.09
N THR A 132 9.87 -14.47 -9.87
CA THR A 132 10.25 -15.51 -10.83
C THR A 132 10.75 -16.82 -10.19
N LYS A 133 11.10 -16.82 -8.90
CA LYS A 133 11.64 -18.00 -8.20
C LYS A 133 10.58 -18.65 -7.29
N LYS A 134 10.20 -19.89 -7.63
CA LYS A 134 9.46 -20.85 -6.79
C LYS A 134 8.06 -20.41 -6.33
N GLY A 135 7.38 -19.52 -7.07
CA GLY A 135 5.99 -19.14 -6.77
C GLY A 135 5.80 -18.45 -5.41
N LYS A 136 6.86 -17.92 -4.80
CA LYS A 136 6.78 -17.15 -3.56
C LYS A 136 6.48 -15.68 -3.88
N SER A 137 5.78 -15.02 -2.97
CA SER A 137 5.63 -13.57 -3.02
C SER A 137 6.91 -12.88 -2.58
N VAL A 138 7.34 -11.90 -3.37
CA VAL A 138 8.51 -11.06 -3.07
C VAL A 138 8.10 -9.61 -2.77
N ALA A 139 6.83 -9.29 -3.02
CA ALA A 139 6.17 -8.07 -2.60
C ALA A 139 4.78 -8.41 -2.04
N TYR A 140 4.28 -7.62 -1.09
CA TYR A 140 2.98 -7.83 -0.48
C TYR A 140 2.15 -6.53 -0.42
N PRO A 141 0.85 -6.57 -0.73
CA PRO A 141 0.02 -5.38 -0.68
C PRO A 141 -0.19 -4.89 0.75
N TRP A 142 0.15 -3.64 1.02
CA TRP A 142 -0.08 -3.03 2.33
C TRP A 142 -1.33 -2.17 2.41
N CYS A 143 -1.85 -1.73 1.25
CA CYS A 143 -3.19 -1.19 1.12
C CYS A 143 -3.73 -1.45 -0.29
N ALA A 144 -5.05 -1.31 -0.45
CA ALA A 144 -5.72 -1.55 -1.71
C ALA A 144 -6.75 -0.44 -2.05
N GLY A 145 -6.99 -0.25 -3.34
CA GLY A 145 -8.19 0.36 -3.89
C GLY A 145 -9.11 -0.70 -4.48
N ALA A 146 -10.28 -0.25 -4.93
CA ALA A 146 -11.26 -1.10 -5.60
C ALA A 146 -11.92 -0.34 -6.74
N TYR A 147 -12.42 -1.11 -7.70
CA TYR A 147 -13.25 -0.60 -8.78
C TYR A 147 -14.75 -0.68 -8.45
N ALA A 148 -15.52 0.25 -9.00
CA ALA A 148 -16.97 0.23 -8.97
C ALA A 148 -17.54 0.85 -10.25
N VAL A 149 -18.77 0.46 -10.57
CA VAL A 149 -19.61 1.13 -11.56
C VAL A 149 -20.54 2.07 -10.82
N PHE A 150 -20.58 3.33 -11.23
CA PHE A 150 -21.41 4.36 -10.64
C PHE A 150 -22.56 4.72 -11.57
N SER A 151 -23.76 4.89 -11.00
CA SER A 151 -24.98 5.28 -11.70
C SER A 151 -25.73 6.35 -10.93
N ARG A 152 -26.35 7.29 -11.63
CA ARG A 152 -27.27 8.28 -11.03
C ARG A 152 -28.65 7.70 -10.75
N SER A 153 -29.10 6.72 -11.55
CA SER A 153 -30.42 6.10 -11.41
C SER A 153 -30.42 4.91 -10.47
N GLY A 154 -29.25 4.26 -10.28
CA GLY A 154 -29.14 3.00 -9.56
C GLY A 154 -29.59 1.77 -10.36
N ASP A 155 -30.09 1.96 -11.58
CA ASP A 155 -30.37 0.88 -12.52
C ASP A 155 -29.10 0.54 -13.33
N PHE A 156 -28.68 -0.72 -13.30
CA PHE A 156 -27.51 -1.25 -14.00
C PHE A 156 -27.87 -2.21 -15.14
N SER A 157 -29.16 -2.36 -15.48
CA SER A 157 -29.64 -3.27 -16.53
C SER A 157 -29.11 -2.92 -17.93
N ARG A 158 -28.79 -1.65 -18.17
CA ARG A 158 -28.27 -1.13 -19.45
C ARG A 158 -26.74 -0.95 -19.46
N LEU A 159 -26.04 -1.52 -18.47
CA LEU A 159 -24.59 -1.43 -18.40
C LEU A 159 -23.94 -2.19 -19.58
N SER A 160 -23.28 -1.45 -20.46
CA SER A 160 -22.58 -1.96 -21.64
C SER A 160 -21.36 -1.09 -21.96
N ALA A 161 -20.55 -1.50 -22.94
CA ALA A 161 -19.41 -0.71 -23.40
C ALA A 161 -19.82 0.67 -23.96
N ASP A 162 -21.03 0.78 -24.55
CA ASP A 162 -21.54 2.01 -25.14
C ASP A 162 -22.07 2.99 -24.09
N THR A 163 -22.56 2.49 -22.95
CA THR A 163 -23.18 3.32 -21.91
C THR A 163 -22.22 3.72 -20.79
N VAL A 164 -21.06 3.06 -20.70
CA VAL A 164 -20.04 3.33 -19.69
C VAL A 164 -18.91 4.21 -20.22
N ILE A 165 -18.37 5.04 -19.33
CA ILE A 165 -17.06 5.69 -19.50
C ILE A 165 -16.11 5.19 -18.42
N VAL A 166 -14.87 4.89 -18.81
CA VAL A 166 -13.83 4.39 -17.92
C VAL A 166 -12.97 5.57 -17.45
N SER A 167 -12.91 5.74 -16.12
CA SER A 167 -12.01 6.66 -15.45
C SER A 167 -10.61 6.05 -15.36
N LYS A 168 -9.68 6.56 -16.17
CA LYS A 168 -8.28 6.12 -16.20
C LYS A 168 -7.40 7.08 -15.40
N GLY A 169 -6.62 6.55 -14.47
CA GLY A 169 -5.81 7.37 -13.58
C GLY A 169 -4.57 6.65 -13.04
N GLY A 170 -3.42 6.91 -13.64
CA GLY A 170 -2.15 6.24 -13.31
C GLY A 170 -1.82 5.10 -14.27
N GLY A 171 -1.10 4.09 -13.77
CA GLY A 171 -0.66 2.90 -14.50
C GLY A 171 -1.50 1.64 -14.23
N ASN A 172 -2.67 1.79 -13.59
CA ASN A 172 -3.64 0.72 -13.42
C ASN A 172 -4.42 0.44 -14.71
N LEU A 173 -4.91 -0.79 -14.82
CA LEU A 173 -5.55 -1.37 -15.99
C LEU A 173 -7.08 -1.23 -15.87
N ALA A 174 -7.57 0.02 -15.80
CA ALA A 174 -8.99 0.32 -15.61
C ALA A 174 -9.86 -0.23 -16.75
N GLU A 175 -9.38 -0.17 -17.99
CA GLU A 175 -10.06 -0.72 -19.18
C GLU A 175 -10.19 -2.24 -19.07
N THR A 176 -9.13 -2.92 -18.64
CA THR A 176 -9.12 -4.36 -18.35
C THR A 176 -10.13 -4.73 -17.28
N ALA A 177 -10.15 -3.97 -16.17
CA ALA A 177 -11.10 -4.18 -15.09
C ALA A 177 -12.56 -4.03 -15.58
N CYS A 178 -12.83 -3.01 -16.39
CA CYS A 178 -14.14 -2.75 -16.98
C CYS A 178 -14.56 -3.85 -17.95
N ALA A 179 -13.68 -4.21 -18.89
CA ALA A 179 -13.92 -5.25 -19.89
C ALA A 179 -14.25 -6.61 -19.24
N LEU A 180 -13.49 -7.01 -18.22
CA LEU A 180 -13.77 -8.25 -17.46
C LEU A 180 -15.08 -8.18 -16.70
N HIS A 181 -15.44 -7.01 -16.13
CA HIS A 181 -16.70 -6.82 -15.44
C HIS A 181 -17.89 -6.95 -16.39
N LEU A 182 -17.88 -6.23 -17.50
CA LEU A 182 -18.89 -6.36 -18.56
C LEU A 182 -18.97 -7.79 -19.09
N GLY A 183 -17.83 -8.47 -19.23
CA GLY A 183 -17.73 -9.89 -19.58
C GLY A 183 -18.54 -10.77 -18.62
N SER A 184 -18.29 -10.63 -17.32
CA SER A 184 -18.95 -11.42 -16.25
C SER A 184 -20.45 -11.16 -16.13
N VAL A 185 -20.89 -9.91 -16.36
CA VAL A 185 -22.31 -9.55 -16.33
C VAL A 185 -23.06 -10.30 -17.45
N ALA A 186 -22.52 -10.31 -18.67
CA ALA A 186 -23.15 -11.05 -19.77
C ALA A 186 -23.17 -12.57 -19.55
N GLU A 187 -22.09 -13.15 -19.00
CA GLU A 187 -22.04 -14.59 -18.65
C GLU A 187 -23.14 -14.97 -17.63
N THR A 188 -23.54 -14.03 -16.77
CA THR A 188 -24.58 -14.23 -15.74
C THR A 188 -26.00 -14.10 -16.32
N ILE A 189 -26.17 -13.30 -17.38
CA ILE A 189 -27.47 -13.09 -18.05
C ILE A 189 -27.81 -14.27 -18.98
N GLY A 190 -26.82 -15.05 -19.44
CA GLY A 190 -27.01 -16.24 -20.28
C GLY A 190 -27.22 -15.92 -21.78
N ASP A 191 -27.11 -16.94 -22.64
CA ASP A 191 -27.23 -16.87 -24.12
C ASP A 191 -28.61 -16.41 -24.65
N GLU A 192 -29.58 -16.07 -23.79
CA GLU A 192 -30.85 -15.45 -24.19
C GLU A 192 -30.77 -13.91 -24.30
N GLY A 193 -29.63 -13.32 -23.93
CA GLY A 193 -29.32 -11.92 -24.21
C GLY A 193 -28.94 -11.70 -25.67
N ILE A 194 -29.92 -11.72 -26.57
CA ILE A 194 -29.79 -11.10 -27.89
C ILE A 194 -29.73 -9.59 -27.65
N PHE A 195 -28.61 -8.95 -27.96
CA PHE A 195 -28.59 -7.50 -28.14
C PHE A 195 -29.51 -7.15 -29.32
N ASP A 196 -30.23 -6.02 -29.27
CA ASP A 196 -31.30 -5.62 -30.20
C ASP A 196 -30.89 -5.60 -31.70
N ASP A 197 -29.59 -5.74 -31.97
CA ASP A 197 -28.89 -5.74 -33.26
C ASP A 197 -28.34 -7.12 -33.70
N GLY A 198 -28.51 -8.17 -32.91
CA GLY A 198 -28.05 -9.53 -33.26
C GLY A 198 -26.55 -9.76 -33.04
N GLU A 199 -25.88 -8.87 -32.30
CA GLU A 199 -24.46 -9.03 -31.97
C GLU A 199 -24.23 -10.17 -30.96
N THR A 200 -23.24 -11.01 -31.23
CA THR A 200 -22.78 -12.06 -30.32
C THR A 200 -21.88 -11.47 -29.23
N ALA A 201 -21.65 -12.20 -28.12
CA ALA A 201 -20.67 -11.82 -27.09
C ALA A 201 -19.23 -11.57 -27.61
N ALA A 202 -18.95 -11.90 -28.88
CA ALA A 202 -17.71 -11.69 -29.61
C ALA A 202 -17.64 -10.35 -30.39
N GLU A 203 -18.74 -9.60 -30.51
CA GLU A 203 -18.79 -8.31 -31.24
C GLU A 203 -18.77 -7.10 -30.29
N ARG A 204 -18.23 -7.27 -29.08
CA ARG A 204 -18.21 -6.19 -28.08
C ARG A 204 -17.38 -5.01 -28.56
N LYS A 205 -18.03 -3.86 -28.65
CA LYS A 205 -17.40 -2.55 -28.84
C LYS A 205 -16.40 -2.25 -27.73
N SER A 206 -15.35 -1.51 -28.12
CA SER A 206 -14.32 -1.00 -27.22
C SER A 206 -14.93 -0.10 -26.15
N VAL A 207 -14.51 -0.27 -24.89
CA VAL A 207 -14.82 0.71 -23.84
C VAL A 207 -14.11 2.02 -24.13
N ILE A 208 -14.77 3.15 -23.84
CA ILE A 208 -14.15 4.47 -23.95
C ILE A 208 -13.52 4.83 -22.60
N ALA A 209 -12.21 5.07 -22.60
CA ALA A 209 -11.48 5.55 -21.44
C ALA A 209 -11.05 7.00 -21.62
N GLU A 210 -11.14 7.76 -20.54
CA GLU A 210 -10.65 9.13 -20.46
C GLU A 210 -9.84 9.34 -19.18
N ASP A 211 -9.06 10.42 -19.15
CA ASP A 211 -8.41 10.86 -17.92
C ASP A 211 -9.45 11.00 -16.80
N SER A 212 -9.09 10.57 -15.59
CA SER A 212 -9.95 10.44 -14.42
C SER A 212 -10.85 11.64 -14.14
N LEU A 213 -10.36 12.87 -14.32
CA LEU A 213 -11.18 14.07 -14.14
C LEU A 213 -12.16 14.30 -15.31
N ALA A 214 -11.74 14.04 -16.54
CA ALA A 214 -12.58 14.18 -17.73
C ALA A 214 -13.74 13.18 -17.70
N ALA A 215 -13.44 11.90 -17.46
CA ALA A 215 -14.44 10.85 -17.31
C ALA A 215 -15.49 11.18 -16.24
N TYR A 216 -15.02 11.66 -15.09
CA TYR A 216 -15.88 12.10 -13.98
C TYR A 216 -16.79 13.28 -14.37
N VAL A 217 -16.26 14.29 -15.06
CA VAL A 217 -17.04 15.44 -15.53
C VAL A 217 -18.06 15.02 -16.58
N ASP A 218 -17.67 14.17 -17.52
CA ASP A 218 -18.53 13.70 -18.59
C ASP A 218 -19.68 12.83 -18.10
N PHE A 219 -19.42 11.98 -17.09
CA PHE A 219 -20.47 11.27 -16.35
C PHE A 219 -21.44 12.23 -15.66
N LEU A 220 -20.94 13.23 -14.93
CA LEU A 220 -21.82 14.20 -14.25
C LEU A 220 -22.66 15.03 -15.20
N ASN A 221 -22.12 15.33 -16.39
CA ASN A 221 -22.81 16.03 -17.47
C ASN A 221 -23.80 15.14 -18.23
N GLY A 222 -23.87 13.84 -17.91
CA GLY A 222 -24.79 12.90 -18.55
C GLY A 222 -24.40 12.48 -19.96
N LYS A 223 -23.13 12.65 -20.36
CA LYS A 223 -22.66 12.14 -21.66
C LYS A 223 -22.70 10.62 -21.72
N LYS A 224 -22.52 9.97 -20.57
CA LYS A 224 -22.55 8.52 -20.37
C LYS A 224 -23.39 8.20 -19.14
N GLU A 225 -24.09 7.07 -19.18
CA GLU A 225 -25.02 6.66 -18.12
C GLU A 225 -24.28 6.12 -16.89
N TYR A 226 -23.09 5.55 -17.11
CA TYR A 226 -22.29 4.91 -16.09
C TYR A 226 -20.86 5.43 -16.09
N LEU A 227 -20.27 5.55 -14.90
CA LEU A 227 -18.82 5.74 -14.72
C LEU A 227 -18.23 4.47 -14.14
N PHE A 228 -17.31 3.84 -14.85
CA PHE A 228 -16.43 2.83 -14.28
C PHE A 228 -15.22 3.53 -13.66
N GLY A 229 -15.10 3.48 -12.34
CA GLY A 229 -14.07 4.24 -11.63
C GLY A 229 -13.59 3.53 -10.38
N THR A 230 -12.95 4.29 -9.49
CA THR A 230 -12.37 3.76 -8.25
C THR A 230 -13.05 4.36 -7.02
N GLN A 231 -12.64 3.94 -5.84
CA GLN A 231 -13.09 4.57 -4.60
C GLN A 231 -12.77 6.06 -4.50
N ARG A 232 -11.84 6.59 -5.33
CA ARG A 232 -11.59 8.03 -5.43
C ARG A 232 -12.84 8.79 -5.88
N ASP A 233 -13.62 8.21 -6.78
CA ASP A 233 -14.81 8.85 -7.32
C ASP A 233 -15.93 8.91 -6.27
N LEU A 234 -16.06 7.91 -5.38
CA LEU A 234 -16.93 7.99 -4.19
C LEU A 234 -16.63 9.26 -3.37
N TYR A 235 -15.35 9.54 -3.10
CA TYR A 235 -14.97 10.73 -2.34
C TYR A 235 -15.26 12.03 -3.11
N ARG A 236 -15.10 12.03 -4.45
CA ARG A 236 -15.46 13.18 -5.28
C ARG A 236 -16.96 13.44 -5.28
N PHE A 237 -17.79 12.41 -5.38
CA PHE A 237 -19.25 12.53 -5.31
C PHE A 237 -19.70 13.02 -3.93
N ALA A 238 -19.18 12.42 -2.86
CA ALA A 238 -19.49 12.84 -1.49
C ALA A 238 -19.12 14.30 -1.23
N ALA A 239 -17.95 14.76 -1.72
CA ALA A 239 -17.53 16.16 -1.60
C ALA A 239 -18.44 17.15 -2.33
N ARG A 240 -19.16 16.70 -3.37
CA ARG A 240 -20.15 17.51 -4.11
C ARG A 240 -21.59 17.33 -3.62
N GLY A 241 -21.83 16.43 -2.66
CA GLY A 241 -23.18 16.06 -2.24
C GLY A 241 -24.01 15.44 -3.36
N THR A 242 -23.37 14.82 -4.35
CA THR A 242 -24.08 14.15 -5.44
C THR A 242 -24.51 12.76 -4.98
N GLU A 243 -25.81 12.49 -5.02
CA GLU A 243 -26.34 11.14 -4.79
C GLU A 243 -26.00 10.25 -5.99
N ILE A 244 -25.26 9.17 -5.71
CA ILE A 244 -24.78 8.20 -6.69
C ILE A 244 -24.90 6.81 -6.10
N HIS A 245 -25.37 5.88 -6.91
CA HIS A 245 -25.40 4.46 -6.61
C HIS A 245 -24.14 3.78 -7.13
N ALA A 246 -23.59 2.84 -6.37
CA ALA A 246 -22.39 2.11 -6.73
C ALA A 246 -22.66 0.61 -6.79
N GLN A 247 -22.31 -0.01 -7.92
CA GLN A 247 -22.19 -1.46 -8.06
C GLN A 247 -20.71 -1.83 -7.94
N THR A 248 -20.37 -2.60 -6.90
CA THR A 248 -18.98 -3.03 -6.67
C THR A 248 -18.50 -4.02 -7.72
N VAL A 249 -17.26 -3.84 -8.19
CA VAL A 249 -16.58 -4.78 -9.10
C VAL A 249 -15.79 -5.79 -8.28
N ASN A 250 -16.03 -7.08 -8.52
CA ASN A 250 -15.40 -8.17 -7.78
C ASN A 250 -14.72 -9.21 -8.68
N VAL A 251 -14.61 -8.97 -9.99
CA VAL A 251 -14.01 -9.93 -10.94
C VAL A 251 -12.49 -9.73 -11.07
N TYR A 252 -12.03 -8.48 -11.02
CA TYR A 252 -10.65 -8.10 -11.24
C TYR A 252 -10.26 -6.95 -10.30
N ASN A 253 -9.02 -6.96 -9.82
CA ASN A 253 -8.41 -5.79 -9.20
C ASN A 253 -6.89 -5.80 -9.39
N ASP A 254 -6.32 -4.62 -9.61
CA ASP A 254 -4.87 -4.36 -9.68
C ASP A 254 -4.48 -3.11 -8.88
N LEU A 255 -5.46 -2.50 -8.19
CA LEU A 255 -5.27 -1.34 -7.32
C LEU A 255 -4.65 -1.76 -5.99
N TYR A 256 -3.47 -2.36 -6.04
CA TYR A 256 -2.74 -2.81 -4.87
C TYR A 256 -1.44 -2.04 -4.75
N GLN A 257 -1.22 -1.39 -3.60
CA GLN A 257 0.06 -0.81 -3.30
C GLN A 257 0.90 -1.86 -2.56
N TYR A 258 1.91 -2.39 -3.24
CA TYR A 258 2.82 -3.37 -2.69
C TYR A 258 3.94 -2.70 -1.90
N ILE A 259 4.57 -3.50 -1.03
CA ILE A 259 5.86 -3.23 -0.42
C ILE A 259 6.73 -4.49 -0.49
N GLY A 260 8.02 -4.30 -0.79
CA GLY A 260 9.00 -5.38 -0.82
C GLY A 260 10.34 -4.92 -0.25
N VAL A 261 11.13 -5.89 0.22
CA VAL A 261 12.49 -5.67 0.75
C VAL A 261 13.49 -6.04 -0.34
N LEU A 262 14.39 -5.12 -0.67
CA LEU A 262 15.37 -5.32 -1.74
C LEU A 262 16.63 -6.01 -1.22
N ASN A 263 17.31 -6.69 -2.14
CA ASN A 263 18.57 -7.39 -1.97
C ASN A 263 19.54 -6.91 -3.06
N CYS A 264 20.00 -5.67 -2.92
CA CYS A 264 20.86 -5.05 -3.91
C CYS A 264 22.34 -5.17 -3.49
N GLY A 265 23.15 -5.75 -4.38
CA GLY A 265 24.60 -5.84 -4.26
C GLY A 265 25.13 -7.16 -3.70
N GLU A 266 26.30 -7.58 -4.18
CA GLU A 266 27.10 -8.63 -3.55
C GLU A 266 27.94 -7.99 -2.45
N ALA A 267 27.67 -8.34 -1.19
CA ALA A 267 28.40 -7.83 -0.04
C ALA A 267 29.19 -8.95 0.65
N THR A 268 30.35 -8.62 1.20
CA THR A 268 31.19 -9.55 1.97
C THR A 268 31.61 -8.93 3.30
N GLY A 269 31.94 -9.76 4.29
CA GLY A 269 32.37 -9.29 5.61
C GLY A 269 31.31 -8.46 6.33
N GLU A 270 31.70 -7.30 6.86
CA GLU A 270 30.85 -6.41 7.66
C GLU A 270 29.65 -5.86 6.87
N GLU A 271 29.83 -5.57 5.58
CA GLU A 271 28.75 -5.08 4.72
C GLU A 271 27.62 -6.10 4.57
N ALA A 272 27.96 -7.40 4.52
CA ALA A 272 26.97 -8.46 4.45
C ALA A 272 26.12 -8.54 5.73
N GLU A 273 26.73 -8.35 6.90
CA GLU A 273 26.00 -8.34 8.18
C GLU A 273 25.14 -7.08 8.32
N ASN A 274 25.63 -5.93 7.86
CA ASN A 274 24.85 -4.68 7.80
C ASN A 274 23.63 -4.84 6.89
N GLN A 275 23.80 -5.41 5.69
CA GLN A 275 22.68 -5.70 4.79
C GLN A 275 21.70 -6.70 5.41
N LYS A 276 22.19 -7.76 6.06
CA LYS A 276 21.32 -8.73 6.74
C LYS A 276 20.49 -8.08 7.85
N THR A 277 21.10 -7.18 8.62
CA THR A 277 20.42 -6.38 9.65
C THR A 277 19.39 -5.44 9.02
N ALA A 278 19.73 -4.75 7.94
CA ALA A 278 18.83 -3.88 7.20
C ALA A 278 17.60 -4.65 6.69
N ARG A 279 17.80 -5.84 6.10
CA ARG A 279 16.72 -6.71 5.62
C ARG A 279 15.81 -7.18 6.76
N ARG A 280 16.37 -7.50 7.93
CA ARG A 280 15.59 -7.89 9.12
C ARG A 280 14.70 -6.74 9.60
N PHE A 281 15.22 -5.52 9.65
CA PHE A 281 14.43 -4.34 9.97
C PHE A 281 13.39 -4.02 8.90
N GLY A 282 13.74 -4.17 7.61
CA GLY A 282 12.82 -4.02 6.50
C GLY A 282 11.61 -4.96 6.60
N ARG A 283 11.85 -6.26 6.85
CA ARG A 283 10.76 -7.23 7.10
C ARG A 283 9.94 -6.87 8.33
N SER A 284 10.60 -6.44 9.41
CA SER A 284 9.91 -6.02 10.64
C SER A 284 8.99 -4.83 10.39
N PHE A 285 9.38 -3.90 9.50
CA PHE A 285 8.54 -2.78 9.11
C PHE A 285 7.37 -3.21 8.21
N VAL A 286 7.58 -4.15 7.28
CA VAL A 286 6.48 -4.74 6.50
C VAL A 286 5.46 -5.39 7.45
N SER A 287 5.91 -6.21 8.41
CA SER A 287 5.01 -6.80 9.41
C SER A 287 4.30 -5.74 10.27
N TYR A 288 4.98 -4.64 10.62
CA TYR A 288 4.38 -3.53 11.34
C TYR A 288 3.28 -2.85 10.52
N LEU A 289 3.53 -2.58 9.24
CA LEU A 289 2.59 -1.94 8.32
C LEU A 289 1.33 -2.79 8.12
N LEU A 290 1.47 -4.11 8.15
CA LEU A 290 0.37 -5.09 8.04
C LEU A 290 -0.32 -5.38 9.37
N ALA A 291 0.19 -4.88 10.50
CA ALA A 291 -0.43 -5.08 11.79
C ALA A 291 -1.78 -4.35 11.88
N GLU A 292 -2.74 -4.93 12.60
CA GLU A 292 -4.10 -4.40 12.78
C GLU A 292 -4.11 -2.92 13.18
N LYS A 293 -3.22 -2.51 14.09
CA LYS A 293 -3.12 -1.11 14.56
C LYS A 293 -2.81 -0.09 13.45
N VAL A 294 -2.16 -0.52 12.37
CA VAL A 294 -1.85 0.34 11.21
C VAL A 294 -2.95 0.19 10.17
N GLN A 295 -3.34 -1.05 9.87
CA GLN A 295 -4.37 -1.38 8.89
C GLN A 295 -5.73 -0.76 9.23
N SER A 296 -6.08 -0.65 10.51
CA SER A 296 -7.32 -0.01 11.00
C SER A 296 -7.37 1.51 10.78
N THR A 297 -6.32 2.10 10.23
CA THR A 297 -6.22 3.55 10.00
C THR A 297 -6.13 3.94 8.53
N LEU A 298 -6.27 2.97 7.61
CA LEU A 298 -6.22 3.20 6.17
C LEU A 298 -7.42 4.02 5.65
N ASP A 299 -8.52 4.06 6.40
CA ASP A 299 -9.70 4.91 6.16
C ASP A 299 -9.33 6.41 6.10
N LYS A 300 -8.32 6.82 6.86
CA LYS A 300 -7.81 8.20 6.88
C LYS A 300 -7.28 8.64 5.52
N ILE A 301 -6.74 7.70 4.75
CA ILE A 301 -6.29 7.93 3.37
C ILE A 301 -7.25 7.34 2.32
N GLY A 302 -8.45 6.94 2.73
CA GLY A 302 -9.46 6.41 1.82
C GLY A 302 -9.06 5.12 1.10
N MET A 303 -8.11 4.37 1.65
CA MET A 303 -7.67 3.08 1.13
C MET A 303 -8.31 1.96 1.94
N PHE A 304 -8.33 0.76 1.37
CA PHE A 304 -8.91 -0.43 1.98
C PHE A 304 -7.83 -1.31 2.62
N SER A 305 -8.20 -1.94 3.73
CA SER A 305 -7.43 -3.04 4.30
C SER A 305 -7.80 -4.34 3.60
N LEU A 306 -6.83 -5.25 3.48
CA LEU A 306 -7.09 -6.60 2.97
C LEU A 306 -7.49 -7.59 4.06
N SER A 307 -7.43 -7.19 5.32
CA SER A 307 -7.64 -8.08 6.46
C SER A 307 -8.58 -7.53 7.54
N ALA A 308 -8.80 -6.21 7.58
CA ALA A 308 -9.62 -5.55 8.60
C ALA A 308 -10.84 -4.88 7.97
N ASP A 309 -11.99 -4.96 8.65
CA ASP A 309 -13.16 -4.14 8.33
C ASP A 309 -12.98 -2.77 8.95
N ILE A 310 -12.72 -1.75 8.13
CA ILE A 310 -12.44 -0.39 8.60
C ILE A 310 -13.48 0.61 8.11
N TYR A 311 -14.35 0.19 7.19
CA TYR A 311 -15.52 0.95 6.75
C TYR A 311 -16.82 0.32 7.25
N GLY A 312 -17.84 1.15 7.45
CA GLY A 312 -19.18 0.66 7.81
C GLY A 312 -19.79 -0.16 6.68
N ALA A 313 -20.39 -1.31 7.02
CA ALA A 313 -20.93 -2.29 6.05
C ALA A 313 -21.98 -1.69 5.10
N ASP A 314 -22.75 -0.71 5.55
CA ASP A 314 -23.82 -0.06 4.78
C ASP A 314 -23.33 1.09 3.89
N THR A 315 -22.01 1.35 3.86
CA THR A 315 -21.43 2.41 3.03
C THR A 315 -20.94 1.85 1.69
N GLY A 316 -20.93 2.69 0.65
CA GLY A 316 -20.34 2.30 -0.65
C GLY A 316 -18.88 1.85 -0.53
N ALA A 317 -18.10 2.48 0.36
CA ALA A 317 -16.73 2.08 0.66
C ALA A 317 -16.66 0.72 1.37
N GLY A 318 -17.55 0.44 2.32
CA GLY A 318 -17.63 -0.86 3.00
C GLY A 318 -18.04 -2.01 2.07
N ALA A 319 -18.93 -1.75 1.11
CA ALA A 319 -19.28 -2.71 0.08
C ALA A 319 -18.07 -3.04 -0.83
N MET A 320 -17.28 -2.03 -1.19
CA MET A 320 -16.02 -2.20 -1.95
C MET A 320 -14.96 -2.98 -1.15
N GLU A 321 -14.76 -2.63 0.12
CA GLU A 321 -13.84 -3.36 1.02
C GLU A 321 -14.24 -4.83 1.16
N SER A 322 -15.53 -5.10 1.41
CA SER A 322 -16.04 -6.47 1.56
C SER A 322 -15.78 -7.31 0.31
N ALA A 323 -15.95 -6.74 -0.89
CA ALA A 323 -15.68 -7.44 -2.15
C ALA A 323 -14.19 -7.71 -2.38
N LEU A 324 -13.32 -6.77 -2.03
CA LEU A 324 -11.87 -6.99 -2.08
C LEU A 324 -11.43 -8.15 -1.16
N GLN A 325 -12.05 -8.25 0.02
CA GLN A 325 -11.72 -9.23 1.04
C GLN A 325 -12.33 -10.62 0.79
N GLY A 326 -13.07 -10.83 -0.30
CA GLY A 326 -13.66 -12.14 -0.56
C GLY A 326 -14.98 -12.41 0.19
N LYS A 327 -15.54 -11.41 0.89
CA LYS A 327 -16.69 -11.62 1.79
C LYS A 327 -17.98 -11.79 1.00
N ASN A 328 -18.95 -12.49 1.61
CA ASN A 328 -20.28 -12.72 1.02
C ASN A 328 -20.24 -13.38 -0.37
N GLY A 329 -19.26 -14.25 -0.62
CA GLY A 329 -19.08 -14.94 -1.91
C GLY A 329 -18.54 -14.07 -3.03
N LYS A 330 -18.22 -12.79 -2.79
CA LYS A 330 -17.62 -11.88 -3.76
C LYS A 330 -16.11 -12.03 -3.72
N LYS A 331 -15.50 -12.77 -4.64
CA LYS A 331 -14.05 -12.99 -4.68
C LYS A 331 -13.44 -12.41 -5.95
N ILE A 332 -12.40 -11.59 -5.78
CA ILE A 332 -11.50 -11.20 -6.88
C ILE A 332 -10.95 -12.46 -7.54
N VAL A 333 -11.34 -12.66 -8.80
CA VAL A 333 -10.94 -13.83 -9.59
C VAL A 333 -9.60 -13.59 -10.27
N TRP A 334 -9.37 -12.34 -10.70
CA TRP A 334 -8.24 -11.95 -11.52
C TRP A 334 -7.47 -10.79 -10.88
N THR A 335 -6.15 -10.85 -10.94
CA THR A 335 -5.27 -9.74 -10.57
C THR A 335 -4.09 -9.76 -11.53
N ALA A 336 -3.60 -8.58 -11.91
CA ALA A 336 -2.32 -8.48 -12.57
C ALA A 336 -1.18 -8.74 -11.58
N ASN A 337 -0.09 -9.32 -12.05
CA ASN A 337 1.17 -9.32 -11.32
C ASN A 337 1.78 -7.92 -11.34
N VAL A 338 2.22 -7.40 -10.20
CA VAL A 338 2.84 -6.08 -10.06
C VAL A 338 4.15 -5.98 -10.85
N PHE A 339 4.82 -7.11 -11.10
CA PHE A 339 6.06 -7.23 -11.87
C PHE A 339 5.81 -7.40 -13.38
N MET A 340 4.57 -7.20 -13.84
CA MET A 340 4.25 -7.25 -15.26
C MET A 340 4.98 -6.15 -16.03
N SER A 341 5.68 -6.55 -17.09
CA SER A 341 6.45 -5.64 -17.94
C SER A 341 5.54 -4.59 -18.62
N GLU A 342 6.13 -3.47 -19.04
CA GLU A 342 5.39 -2.46 -19.80
C GLU A 342 4.74 -3.03 -21.07
N ALA A 343 5.42 -3.93 -21.78
CA ALA A 343 4.89 -4.59 -22.97
C ALA A 343 3.67 -5.45 -22.64
N ALA A 344 3.75 -6.28 -21.59
CA ALA A 344 2.63 -7.13 -21.18
C ALA A 344 1.43 -6.30 -20.69
N ARG A 345 1.65 -5.14 -20.06
CA ARG A 345 0.58 -4.21 -19.72
C ARG A 345 -0.11 -3.65 -20.95
N LYS A 346 0.65 -3.21 -21.97
CA LYS A 346 0.09 -2.72 -23.24
C LYS A 346 -0.71 -3.80 -23.97
N ASP A 347 -0.23 -5.04 -23.98
CA ASP A 347 -0.97 -6.16 -24.57
C ASP A 347 -2.27 -6.43 -23.80
N THR A 348 -2.24 -6.34 -22.46
CA THR A 348 -3.42 -6.49 -21.60
C THR A 348 -4.48 -5.41 -21.87
N GLU A 349 -4.05 -4.15 -22.00
CA GLU A 349 -4.93 -3.03 -22.38
C GLU A 349 -5.48 -3.22 -23.79
N LYS A 350 -4.65 -3.67 -24.74
CA LYS A 350 -5.06 -3.93 -26.12
C LYS A 350 -6.16 -4.99 -26.19
N PHE A 351 -5.99 -6.15 -25.54
CA PHE A 351 -7.03 -7.18 -25.52
C PHE A 351 -8.33 -6.67 -24.87
N ALA A 352 -8.23 -5.80 -23.86
CA ALA A 352 -9.41 -5.19 -23.24
C ALA A 352 -10.12 -4.21 -24.17
N ALA A 353 -9.36 -3.36 -24.86
CA ALA A 353 -9.87 -2.38 -25.82
C ALA A 353 -10.52 -3.05 -27.04
N GLU A 354 -9.96 -4.17 -27.51
CA GLU A 354 -10.47 -4.94 -28.65
C GLU A 354 -11.63 -5.89 -28.26
N GLY A 355 -12.04 -5.91 -26.99
CA GLY A 355 -13.13 -6.78 -26.52
C GLY A 355 -12.77 -8.28 -26.48
N GLU A 356 -11.50 -8.63 -26.60
CA GLU A 356 -10.99 -10.01 -26.66
C GLU A 356 -10.91 -10.67 -25.26
N ILE A 357 -12.05 -10.79 -24.57
CA ILE A 357 -12.12 -11.24 -23.16
C ILE A 357 -11.51 -12.64 -22.94
N VAL A 358 -11.66 -13.56 -23.89
CA VAL A 358 -11.11 -14.92 -23.78
C VAL A 358 -9.58 -14.89 -23.86
N GLN A 359 -9.02 -14.14 -24.80
CA GLN A 359 -7.58 -13.93 -24.94
C GLN A 359 -7.03 -13.21 -23.70
N LEU A 360 -7.71 -12.16 -23.23
CA LEU A 360 -7.36 -11.42 -22.02
C LEU A 360 -7.28 -12.35 -20.80
N LYS A 361 -8.30 -13.17 -20.56
CA LYS A 361 -8.32 -14.15 -19.45
C LYS A 361 -7.17 -15.17 -19.60
N LYS A 362 -6.83 -15.61 -20.81
CA LYS A 362 -5.70 -16.52 -21.05
C LYS A 362 -4.36 -15.82 -20.80
N PHE A 363 -4.21 -14.59 -21.27
CA PHE A 363 -3.02 -13.79 -21.12
C PHE A 363 -2.71 -13.52 -19.65
N LEU A 364 -3.70 -13.06 -18.87
CA LEU A 364 -3.57 -12.82 -17.42
C LEU A 364 -3.19 -14.06 -16.60
N LYS A 365 -3.44 -15.29 -17.09
CA LYS A 365 -2.95 -16.51 -16.43
C LYS A 365 -1.46 -16.76 -16.65
N SER A 366 -0.91 -16.19 -17.72
CA SER A 366 0.45 -16.45 -18.18
C SER A 366 1.47 -15.41 -17.71
N VAL A 367 1.01 -14.24 -17.22
CA VAL A 367 1.84 -13.09 -16.87
C VAL A 367 1.85 -12.75 -15.39
#